data_AF-H0F268-F1
#
_entry.id   AF-H0F268-F1
#
_cell.length_a   1.000
_cell.length_b   1.000
_cell.length_c   1.000
_cell.angle_alpha   90.00
_cell.angle_beta   90.00
_cell.angle_gamma   90.00
#
_symmetry.space_group_name_H-M   'P 1'
#
loop_
_entity.id
_entity.type
_entity.pdbx_description
1 polymer ?
#
loop_
_entity_poly.entity_id
_entity_poly.type
_entity_poly.pdbx_seq_one_letter_code
_entity_poly.pdbx_strand_id
1 'polypeptide(L)'
;NNNSALPGAGPYPRFGGDTLRIVGVYVGIMRSIFLHEFGHALIGELELPSTGAEEDAVDMYSALQIVEPTMYPSSDKDVNKMARDAATYAALQWYYSGKLAEKRGASASSAWQDEHTGDLKRFRNMLCIMYGGNPAVFESVTKHVGFEDRTKARCTDEFNKQNRAWRRLLAPHTRVGEWTPDGQQPANAPGAPVNVVFEPSKRKIGNLFANNLSDAITANIKLLGQTYVLPRPVNVVFKDCGQLNAWYSPREGSITMCYDLIENIAVMISDIEMGTVGGEVVASKEGAAPAAPRQQPAPGQGMPALPSGAFDELKDSGVPPTSMLFSSPYRGATPNKHTRAEIVTTGDLVKMINKDKNILIIDTSGLRDTLPIAYPLADAGSDGSVADSLQSALDAWLQKNTGGRRDAPIVFMGAGMNDRSSYNAALRAGTLGWRAYWYRGGMEAWVANGLPTAPVKPAAKN
;
A
#
# COMPACT_ATOMS: atom_id res chain seq x y z
N ASN A 1 -33.90 1.83 0.95
CA ASN A 1 -35.04 1.86 1.89
C ASN A 1 -34.58 1.67 3.33
N ASN A 2 -33.78 2.61 3.82
CA ASN A 2 -34.31 3.41 4.91
C ASN A 2 -33.91 4.86 4.68
N ASN A 3 -34.93 5.71 4.52
CA ASN A 3 -34.76 7.13 4.21
C ASN A 3 -34.75 7.92 5.53
N SER A 4 -33.85 7.57 6.44
CA SER A 4 -33.50 8.47 7.54
C SER A 4 -32.85 9.69 6.89
N ALA A 5 -33.60 10.79 6.80
CA ALA A 5 -33.12 12.03 6.24
C ALA A 5 -31.90 12.49 7.05
N LEU A 6 -30.71 12.41 6.45
CA LEU A 6 -29.48 12.94 7.04
C LEU A 6 -29.74 14.39 7.44
N PRO A 7 -29.58 14.74 8.73
CA PRO A 7 -29.97 16.05 9.22
C PRO A 7 -29.04 17.15 8.68
N GLY A 8 -29.59 18.33 8.46
CA GLY A 8 -28.86 19.51 8.00
C GLY A 8 -29.24 19.99 6.61
N ALA A 9 -28.68 21.14 6.24
CA ALA A 9 -28.85 21.78 4.94
C ALA A 9 -27.95 21.15 3.86
N GLY A 10 -28.22 21.50 2.60
CA GLY A 10 -27.41 21.09 1.46
C GLY A 10 -27.84 19.77 0.80
N PRO A 11 -27.19 19.41 -0.31
CA PRO A 11 -27.45 18.16 -1.01
C PRO A 11 -26.85 16.96 -0.27
N TYR A 12 -27.23 15.75 -0.70
CA TYR A 12 -26.50 14.54 -0.36
C TYR A 12 -26.14 13.81 -1.67
N PRO A 13 -25.03 14.21 -2.33
CA PRO A 13 -24.57 13.63 -3.58
C PRO A 13 -24.62 12.11 -3.60
N ARG A 14 -25.27 11.60 -4.64
CA ARG A 14 -25.35 10.17 -4.98
C ARG A 14 -24.53 9.93 -6.24
N PHE A 15 -23.85 8.78 -6.29
CA PHE A 15 -22.88 8.46 -7.34
C PHE A 15 -23.32 7.32 -8.26
N GLY A 16 -24.56 6.83 -8.10
CA GLY A 16 -25.08 5.67 -8.83
C GLY A 16 -24.46 4.34 -8.39
N GLY A 17 -25.29 3.31 -8.19
CA GLY A 17 -24.86 2.02 -7.67
C GLY A 17 -25.07 1.87 -6.16
N ASP A 18 -24.37 0.91 -5.55
CA ASP A 18 -24.57 0.50 -4.16
C ASP A 18 -23.92 1.43 -3.11
N THR A 19 -24.26 1.18 -1.85
CA THR A 19 -23.72 1.90 -0.69
C THR A 19 -22.20 1.90 -0.64
N LEU A 20 -21.54 0.84 -1.13
CA LEU A 20 -20.07 0.73 -1.09
C LEU A 20 -19.40 1.76 -2.00
N ARG A 21 -19.92 2.02 -3.21
CA ARG A 21 -19.39 3.08 -4.08
C ARG A 21 -19.57 4.46 -3.45
N ILE A 22 -20.71 4.72 -2.81
CA ILE A 22 -20.96 6.00 -2.13
C ILE A 22 -19.95 6.22 -1.00
N VAL A 23 -19.73 5.22 -0.14
CA VAL A 23 -18.71 5.28 0.91
C VAL A 23 -17.32 5.42 0.31
N GLY A 24 -17.01 4.67 -0.75
CA GLY A 24 -15.75 4.78 -1.51
C GLY A 24 -15.46 6.21 -1.96
N VAL A 25 -16.42 6.90 -2.57
CA VAL A 25 -16.25 8.30 -3.01
C VAL A 25 -15.94 9.24 -1.83
N TYR A 26 -16.78 9.26 -0.79
CA TYR A 26 -16.57 10.16 0.36
C TYR A 26 -15.29 9.86 1.14
N VAL A 27 -14.96 8.58 1.33
CA VAL A 27 -13.71 8.16 1.99
C VAL A 27 -12.50 8.50 1.11
N GLY A 28 -12.59 8.33 -0.21
CA GLY A 28 -11.53 8.69 -1.16
C GLY A 28 -11.18 10.18 -1.13
N ILE A 29 -12.18 11.04 -1.26
CA ILE A 29 -12.04 12.51 -1.17
C ILE A 29 -11.46 12.90 0.19
N MET A 30 -12.08 12.44 1.29
CA MET A 30 -11.63 12.82 2.64
C MET A 30 -10.20 12.35 2.92
N ARG A 31 -9.88 11.09 2.58
CA ARG A 31 -8.57 10.49 2.85
C ARG A 31 -7.47 11.14 2.01
N SER A 32 -7.75 11.56 0.77
CA SER A 32 -6.75 12.23 -0.08
C SER A 32 -6.35 13.59 0.45
N ILE A 33 -7.33 14.40 0.83
CA ILE A 33 -7.12 15.71 1.45
C ILE A 33 -6.41 15.52 2.80
N PHE A 34 -6.92 14.65 3.67
CA PHE A 34 -6.33 14.42 4.99
C PHE A 34 -4.87 13.94 4.90
N LEU A 35 -4.53 13.03 3.99
CA LEU A 35 -3.16 12.54 3.85
C LEU A 35 -2.21 13.57 3.22
N HIS A 36 -2.71 14.48 2.40
CA HIS A 36 -1.94 15.62 1.90
C HIS A 36 -1.58 16.55 3.09
N GLU A 37 -2.55 16.95 3.91
CA GLU A 37 -2.29 17.72 5.15
C GLU A 37 -1.42 16.99 6.16
N PHE A 38 -1.59 15.68 6.29
CA PHE A 38 -0.75 14.86 7.17
C PHE A 38 0.67 14.71 6.62
N GLY A 39 0.88 14.84 5.31
CA GLY A 39 2.20 14.97 4.70
C GLY A 39 2.92 16.23 5.20
N HIS A 40 2.26 17.39 5.20
CA HIS A 40 2.81 18.62 5.78
C HIS A 40 3.08 18.48 7.28
N ALA A 41 2.17 17.83 8.01
CA ALA A 41 2.39 17.54 9.42
C ALA A 41 3.63 16.65 9.63
N LEU A 42 3.83 15.61 8.83
CA LEU A 42 5.05 14.77 8.93
C LEU A 42 6.32 15.55 8.59
N ILE A 43 6.30 16.40 7.55
CA ILE A 43 7.45 17.24 7.19
C ILE A 43 7.77 18.24 8.30
N GLY A 44 6.78 18.98 8.79
CA GLY A 44 6.95 20.02 9.79
C GLY A 44 7.24 19.52 11.21
N GLU A 45 6.60 18.43 11.64
CA GLU A 45 6.80 17.87 13.00
C GLU A 45 8.09 17.03 13.11
N LEU A 46 8.51 16.35 12.04
CA LEU A 46 9.69 15.47 12.06
C LEU A 46 10.92 16.10 11.40
N GLU A 47 10.83 17.37 11.00
CA GLU A 47 11.87 18.14 10.29
C GLU A 47 12.40 17.42 9.02
N LEU A 48 11.50 16.78 8.26
CA LEU A 48 11.89 16.01 7.08
C LEU A 48 12.35 16.94 5.94
N PRO A 49 13.46 16.64 5.25
CA PRO A 49 13.90 17.44 4.12
C PRO A 49 13.03 17.20 2.87
N SER A 50 12.50 18.28 2.29
CA SER A 50 12.02 18.31 0.91
C SER A 50 13.02 19.06 0.02
N THR A 51 13.37 18.47 -1.13
CA THR A 51 14.24 19.10 -2.15
C THR A 51 13.48 19.59 -3.38
N GLY A 52 12.14 19.58 -3.33
CA GLY A 52 11.25 20.09 -4.37
C GLY A 52 10.11 20.90 -3.73
N ALA A 53 9.08 21.25 -4.52
CA ALA A 53 7.87 21.85 -3.96
C ALA A 53 7.23 20.90 -2.94
N GLU A 54 6.91 21.42 -1.75
CA GLU A 54 6.35 20.61 -0.66
C GLU A 54 5.00 20.02 -1.07
N GLU A 55 4.14 20.82 -1.72
CA GLU A 55 2.88 20.41 -2.36
C GLU A 55 3.00 19.16 -3.23
N ASP A 56 3.94 19.15 -4.18
CA ASP A 56 4.19 18.01 -5.06
C ASP A 56 4.66 16.79 -4.24
N ALA A 57 5.42 17.00 -3.15
CA ALA A 57 5.92 15.91 -2.29
C ALA A 57 4.81 15.29 -1.42
N VAL A 58 3.94 16.10 -0.82
CA VAL A 58 2.82 15.63 0.02
C VAL A 58 1.68 15.04 -0.80
N ASP A 59 1.50 15.48 -2.05
CA ASP A 59 0.66 14.78 -3.04
C ASP A 59 1.20 13.37 -3.32
N MET A 60 2.52 13.19 -3.42
CA MET A 60 3.09 11.85 -3.59
C MET A 60 2.90 10.99 -2.34
N TYR A 61 3.04 11.56 -1.13
CA TYR A 61 2.71 10.85 0.11
C TYR A 61 1.25 10.40 0.15
N SER A 62 0.31 11.31 -0.16
CA SER A 62 -1.12 11.03 -0.23
C SER A 62 -1.41 9.91 -1.25
N ALA A 63 -0.85 9.99 -2.46
CA ALA A 63 -0.99 8.97 -3.49
C ALA A 63 -0.47 7.58 -3.04
N LEU A 64 0.71 7.52 -2.41
CA LEU A 64 1.31 6.29 -1.88
C LEU A 64 0.42 5.65 -0.81
N GLN A 65 -0.02 6.44 0.17
CA GLN A 65 -0.85 5.99 1.28
C GLN A 65 -2.28 5.63 0.87
N ILE A 66 -2.76 6.11 -0.29
CA ILE A 66 -4.06 5.75 -0.86
C ILE A 66 -4.00 4.46 -1.68
N VAL A 67 -2.92 4.20 -2.42
CA VAL A 67 -2.80 2.99 -3.23
C VAL A 67 -2.49 1.74 -2.39
N GLU A 68 -1.82 1.88 -1.25
CA GLU A 68 -1.35 0.76 -0.42
C GLU A 68 -2.42 -0.32 -0.09
N PRO A 69 -3.67 0.00 0.29
CA PRO A 69 -4.69 -1.02 0.54
C PRO A 69 -5.13 -1.80 -0.71
N THR A 70 -4.86 -1.26 -1.91
CA THR A 70 -5.08 -1.98 -3.19
C THR A 70 -3.90 -2.89 -3.54
N MET A 71 -2.71 -2.61 -3.01
CA MET A 71 -1.49 -3.44 -3.20
C MET A 71 -1.53 -4.69 -2.33
N TYR A 72 -2.09 -4.57 -1.13
CA TYR A 72 -2.17 -5.65 -0.13
C TYR A 72 -3.64 -5.95 0.22
N PRO A 73 -4.40 -6.57 -0.71
CA PRO A 73 -5.83 -6.79 -0.53
C PRO A 73 -6.12 -7.70 0.67
N SER A 74 -7.14 -7.33 1.44
CA SER A 74 -7.66 -8.12 2.56
C SER A 74 -8.40 -9.37 2.07
N SER A 75 -8.81 -10.26 2.99
CA SER A 75 -9.73 -11.36 2.67
C SER A 75 -11.16 -10.88 2.38
N ASP A 76 -11.51 -9.65 2.74
CA ASP A 76 -12.85 -9.07 2.57
C ASP A 76 -12.97 -8.36 1.22
N LYS A 77 -13.93 -8.82 0.41
CA LYS A 77 -14.16 -8.31 -0.95
C LYS A 77 -14.75 -6.91 -0.99
N ASP A 78 -15.54 -6.54 0.03
CA ASP A 78 -16.22 -5.25 0.10
C ASP A 78 -15.25 -4.17 0.60
N VAL A 79 -14.36 -4.51 1.55
CA VAL A 79 -13.20 -3.68 1.91
C VAL A 79 -12.30 -3.46 0.69
N ASN A 80 -11.99 -4.52 -0.06
CA ASN A 80 -11.17 -4.40 -1.27
C ASN A 80 -11.87 -3.62 -2.40
N LYS A 81 -13.20 -3.64 -2.49
CA LYS A 81 -13.96 -2.76 -3.39
C LYS A 81 -13.86 -1.30 -2.94
N MET A 82 -14.18 -1.03 -1.68
CA MET A 82 -14.14 0.31 -1.10
C MET A 82 -12.75 0.95 -1.22
N ALA A 83 -11.66 0.19 -1.02
CA ALA A 83 -10.29 0.65 -1.22
C ALA A 83 -10.01 1.10 -2.66
N ARG A 84 -10.46 0.32 -3.66
CA ARG A 84 -10.29 0.65 -5.08
C ARG A 84 -11.13 1.85 -5.51
N ASP A 85 -12.38 1.91 -5.04
CA ASP A 85 -13.27 3.04 -5.30
C ASP A 85 -12.69 4.32 -4.66
N ALA A 86 -12.31 4.27 -3.38
CA ALA A 86 -11.69 5.39 -2.67
C ALA A 86 -10.39 5.87 -3.34
N ALA A 87 -9.53 4.95 -3.76
CA ALA A 87 -8.33 5.31 -4.51
C ALA A 87 -8.67 5.99 -5.84
N THR A 88 -9.61 5.43 -6.61
CA THR A 88 -10.04 6.00 -7.89
C THR A 88 -10.57 7.43 -7.72
N TYR A 89 -11.45 7.68 -6.75
CA TYR A 89 -12.04 9.00 -6.53
C TYR A 89 -11.07 10.03 -5.93
N ALA A 90 -10.10 9.58 -5.12
CA ALA A 90 -8.99 10.40 -4.64
C ALA A 90 -8.17 11.03 -5.78
N ALA A 91 -8.03 10.32 -6.92
CA ALA A 91 -7.40 10.87 -8.13
C ALA A 91 -8.38 11.65 -9.01
N LEU A 92 -9.58 11.10 -9.27
CA LEU A 92 -10.53 11.68 -10.24
C LEU A 92 -11.00 13.10 -9.87
N GLN A 93 -11.02 13.49 -8.59
CA GLN A 93 -11.31 14.88 -8.20
C GLN A 93 -10.43 15.91 -8.94
N TRP A 94 -9.12 15.61 -9.09
CA TRP A 94 -8.15 16.47 -9.77
C TRP A 94 -8.37 16.48 -11.28
N TYR A 95 -8.74 15.33 -11.86
CA TYR A 95 -9.11 15.26 -13.27
C TYR A 95 -10.35 16.12 -13.57
N TYR A 96 -11.39 16.00 -12.75
CA TYR A 96 -12.65 16.73 -12.93
C TYR A 96 -12.51 18.22 -12.69
N SER A 97 -11.83 18.64 -11.63
CA SER A 97 -11.54 20.06 -11.35
C SER A 97 -10.74 20.66 -12.51
N GLY A 98 -9.65 20.01 -12.92
CA GLY A 98 -8.82 20.45 -14.05
C GLY A 98 -9.57 20.52 -15.38
N LYS A 99 -10.42 19.54 -15.70
CA LYS A 99 -11.27 19.57 -16.91
C LYS A 99 -12.38 20.62 -16.85
N LEU A 100 -12.88 20.95 -15.66
CA LEU A 100 -13.82 22.05 -15.47
C LEU A 100 -13.13 23.42 -15.61
N ALA A 101 -11.88 23.54 -15.15
CA ALA A 101 -11.05 24.73 -15.34
C ALA A 101 -10.71 24.96 -16.82
N GLU A 102 -10.26 23.93 -17.56
CA GLU A 102 -10.05 24.00 -19.02
C GLU A 102 -11.33 24.48 -19.74
N LYS A 103 -12.50 23.90 -19.43
CA LYS A 103 -13.79 24.30 -20.01
C LYS A 103 -14.18 25.75 -19.71
N ARG A 104 -13.68 26.33 -18.61
CA ARG A 104 -13.89 27.74 -18.23
C ARG A 104 -12.83 28.68 -18.85
N GLY A 105 -11.93 28.17 -19.69
CA GLY A 105 -10.88 28.95 -20.34
C GLY A 105 -9.67 29.26 -19.44
N ALA A 106 -9.49 28.53 -18.33
CA ALA A 106 -8.28 28.64 -17.52
C ALA A 106 -7.05 28.16 -18.32
N SER A 107 -5.88 28.71 -18.01
CA SER A 107 -4.61 28.17 -18.51
C SER A 107 -4.42 26.73 -18.04
N ALA A 108 -3.75 25.91 -18.85
CA ALA A 108 -3.32 24.56 -18.44
C ALA A 108 -2.22 24.59 -17.36
N SER A 109 -1.64 25.77 -17.08
CA SER A 109 -0.78 26.04 -15.93
C SER A 109 -1.57 26.67 -14.78
N SER A 110 -1.24 26.32 -13.53
CA SER A 110 -1.58 27.15 -12.38
C SER A 110 -0.98 28.56 -12.53
N ALA A 111 -1.40 29.51 -11.70
CA ALA A 111 -0.77 30.81 -11.65
C ALA A 111 0.72 30.63 -11.27
N TRP A 112 1.63 31.39 -11.88
CA TRP A 112 3.08 31.15 -11.68
C TRP A 112 3.57 31.42 -10.25
N GLN A 113 2.77 32.10 -9.43
CA GLN A 113 2.99 32.34 -8.00
C GLN A 113 2.29 31.32 -7.10
N ASP A 114 1.47 30.44 -7.66
CA ASP A 114 0.81 29.36 -6.92
C ASP A 114 1.86 28.30 -6.58
N GLU A 115 1.93 27.93 -5.31
CA GLU A 115 2.76 26.82 -4.83
C GLU A 115 2.25 25.47 -5.33
N HIS A 116 0.96 25.39 -5.67
CA HIS A 116 0.36 24.20 -6.23
C HIS A 116 0.62 24.06 -7.73
N THR A 117 1.03 22.85 -8.07
CA THR A 117 0.89 22.32 -9.42
C THR A 117 -0.57 22.32 -9.88
N GLY A 118 -0.85 22.77 -11.11
CA GLY A 118 -2.21 22.72 -11.66
C GLY A 118 -2.83 21.30 -11.72
N ASP A 119 -4.14 21.21 -11.46
CA ASP A 119 -4.87 19.97 -11.17
C ASP A 119 -4.63 18.81 -12.14
N LEU A 120 -4.58 19.03 -13.45
CA LEU A 120 -4.33 17.93 -14.41
C LEU A 120 -2.93 17.34 -14.30
N LYS A 121 -1.93 18.14 -13.86
CA LYS A 121 -0.59 17.64 -13.53
C LYS A 121 -0.57 16.93 -12.16
N ARG A 122 -1.33 17.40 -11.15
CA ARG A 122 -1.55 16.67 -9.88
C ARG A 122 -2.16 15.29 -10.14
N PHE A 123 -3.28 15.27 -10.87
CA PHE A 123 -3.97 14.06 -11.33
C PHE A 123 -3.02 13.08 -12.02
N ARG A 124 -2.26 13.56 -13.02
CA ARG A 124 -1.32 12.72 -13.77
C ARG A 124 -0.24 12.14 -12.84
N ASN A 125 0.35 12.94 -11.96
CA ASN A 125 1.38 12.47 -11.05
C ASN A 125 0.80 11.41 -10.09
N MET A 126 -0.32 11.72 -9.44
CA MET A 126 -1.04 10.85 -8.52
C MET A 126 -1.45 9.52 -9.15
N LEU A 127 -2.14 9.56 -10.30
CA LEU A 127 -2.54 8.35 -11.04
C LEU A 127 -1.33 7.52 -11.49
N CYS A 128 -0.19 8.15 -11.79
CA CYS A 128 1.03 7.41 -12.14
C CYS A 128 1.63 6.67 -10.93
N ILE A 129 1.69 7.30 -9.74
CA ILE A 129 2.08 6.59 -8.50
C ILE A 129 1.13 5.41 -8.23
N MET A 130 -0.18 5.64 -8.33
CA MET A 130 -1.18 4.61 -8.08
C MET A 130 -1.12 3.46 -9.10
N TYR A 131 -0.94 3.77 -10.38
CA TYR A 131 -0.75 2.78 -11.43
C TYR A 131 0.54 1.98 -11.22
N GLY A 132 1.65 2.61 -10.81
CA GLY A 132 2.89 1.92 -10.46
C GLY A 132 2.74 0.97 -9.27
N GLY A 133 1.89 1.34 -8.29
CA GLY A 133 1.52 0.49 -7.17
C GLY A 133 0.62 -0.69 -7.55
N ASN A 134 -0.40 -0.51 -8.39
CA ASN A 134 -1.28 -1.59 -8.85
C ASN A 134 -1.84 -1.33 -10.27
N PRO A 135 -1.13 -1.76 -11.34
CA PRO A 135 -1.59 -1.57 -12.71
C PRO A 135 -2.97 -2.16 -13.00
N ALA A 136 -3.29 -3.31 -12.40
CA ALA A 136 -4.53 -4.05 -12.66
C ALA A 136 -5.79 -3.29 -12.20
N VAL A 137 -5.68 -2.46 -11.15
CA VAL A 137 -6.79 -1.61 -10.68
C VAL A 137 -6.97 -0.38 -11.56
N PHE A 138 -5.87 0.26 -11.99
CA PHE A 138 -5.92 1.58 -12.63
C PHE A 138 -5.84 1.58 -14.16
N GLU A 139 -5.58 0.43 -14.82
CA GLU A 139 -5.52 0.34 -16.29
C GLU A 139 -6.82 0.77 -17.01
N SER A 140 -7.99 0.58 -16.38
CA SER A 140 -9.26 1.09 -16.91
C SER A 140 -9.32 2.62 -16.88
N VAL A 141 -8.86 3.22 -15.76
CA VAL A 141 -8.80 4.67 -15.57
C VAL A 141 -7.82 5.29 -16.56
N THR A 142 -6.58 4.75 -16.66
CA THR A 142 -5.55 5.27 -17.58
C THR A 142 -6.01 5.22 -19.04
N LYS A 143 -6.69 4.14 -19.48
CA LYS A 143 -7.32 4.06 -20.80
C LYS A 143 -8.39 5.14 -21.01
N HIS A 144 -9.26 5.35 -20.03
CA HIS A 144 -10.36 6.31 -20.14
C HIS A 144 -9.85 7.77 -20.23
N VAL A 145 -8.77 8.11 -19.51
CA VAL A 145 -8.20 9.47 -19.52
C VAL A 145 -7.09 9.68 -20.58
N GLY A 146 -6.82 8.68 -21.43
CA GLY A 146 -5.85 8.81 -22.52
C GLY A 146 -4.38 8.80 -22.09
N PHE A 147 -4.02 8.08 -21.02
CA PHE A 147 -2.64 7.97 -20.56
C PHE A 147 -1.78 7.19 -21.57
N GLU A 148 -0.78 7.85 -22.16
CA GLU A 148 0.16 7.23 -23.10
C GLU A 148 0.91 6.05 -22.50
N ASP A 149 1.13 4.98 -23.28
CA ASP A 149 1.90 3.81 -22.85
C ASP A 149 3.32 4.18 -22.41
N ARG A 150 3.95 5.19 -23.03
CA ARG A 150 5.26 5.72 -22.61
C ARG A 150 5.24 6.32 -21.21
N THR A 151 4.11 6.91 -20.80
CA THR A 151 3.93 7.43 -19.44
C THR A 151 3.72 6.27 -18.46
N LYS A 152 2.79 5.34 -18.78
CA LYS A 152 2.53 4.13 -17.97
C LYS A 152 3.78 3.31 -17.72
N ALA A 153 4.64 3.14 -18.75
CA ALA A 153 5.89 2.38 -18.67
C ALA A 153 6.89 2.92 -17.63
N ARG A 154 6.78 4.18 -17.21
CA ARG A 154 7.63 4.79 -16.17
C ARG A 154 7.00 4.76 -14.78
N CYS A 155 5.71 4.49 -14.69
CA CYS A 155 4.97 4.68 -13.44
C CYS A 155 5.40 3.72 -12.32
N THR A 156 5.79 2.48 -12.63
CA THR A 156 6.38 1.55 -11.65
C THR A 156 7.69 2.10 -11.08
N ASP A 157 8.56 2.66 -11.92
CA ASP A 157 9.83 3.27 -11.47
C ASP A 157 9.59 4.51 -10.60
N GLU A 158 8.65 5.39 -10.99
CA GLU A 158 8.34 6.58 -10.20
C GLU A 158 7.66 6.21 -8.87
N PHE A 159 6.73 5.25 -8.84
CA PHE A 159 6.19 4.68 -7.59
C PHE A 159 7.32 4.15 -6.69
N ASN A 160 8.22 3.32 -7.23
CA ASN A 160 9.32 2.73 -6.48
C ASN A 160 10.29 3.78 -5.92
N LYS A 161 10.59 4.84 -6.67
CA LYS A 161 11.41 5.97 -6.18
C LYS A 161 10.74 6.73 -5.05
N GLN A 162 9.48 7.15 -5.22
CA GLN A 162 8.76 7.93 -4.22
C GLN A 162 8.49 7.12 -2.95
N ASN A 163 8.08 5.85 -3.09
CA ASN A 163 7.85 4.95 -1.95
C ASN A 163 9.14 4.74 -1.13
N ARG A 164 10.29 4.51 -1.79
CA ARG A 164 11.59 4.43 -1.12
C ARG A 164 11.98 5.73 -0.42
N ALA A 165 11.78 6.88 -1.06
CA ALA A 165 12.12 8.17 -0.49
C ALA A 165 11.35 8.39 0.82
N TRP A 166 10.02 8.31 0.78
CA TRP A 166 9.16 8.48 1.94
C TRP A 166 9.42 7.44 3.04
N ARG A 167 9.52 6.14 2.70
CA ARG A 167 9.85 5.10 3.69
C ARG A 167 11.22 5.32 4.35
N ARG A 168 12.23 5.78 3.59
CA ARG A 168 13.57 6.04 4.13
C ARG A 168 13.62 7.28 5.03
N LEU A 169 12.90 8.35 4.69
CA LEU A 169 12.80 9.55 5.52
C LEU A 169 12.01 9.30 6.81
N LEU A 170 10.94 8.51 6.73
CA LEU A 170 10.09 8.21 7.89
C LEU A 170 10.67 7.11 8.80
N ALA A 171 11.51 6.20 8.29
CA ALA A 171 12.03 5.06 9.05
C ALA A 171 12.64 5.40 10.43
N PRO A 172 13.47 6.45 10.61
CA PRO A 172 13.99 6.86 11.93
C PRO A 172 12.91 7.29 12.93
N HIS A 173 11.72 7.67 12.45
CA HIS A 173 10.58 8.14 13.24
C HIS A 173 9.41 7.14 13.25
N THR A 174 9.60 5.93 12.69
CA THR A 174 8.55 4.92 12.55
C THR A 174 8.81 3.74 13.45
N ARG A 175 7.78 3.28 14.18
CA ARG A 175 7.83 2.06 14.98
C ARG A 175 7.89 0.84 14.08
N VAL A 176 8.76 -0.11 14.40
CA VAL A 176 8.84 -1.39 13.68
C VAL A 176 7.56 -2.21 13.91
N GLY A 177 6.96 -2.72 12.82
CA GLY A 177 5.67 -3.41 12.85
C GLY A 177 5.41 -4.24 11.58
N GLU A 178 4.35 -5.05 11.59
CA GLU A 178 3.95 -5.86 10.42
C GLU A 178 3.75 -5.00 9.16
N TRP A 179 3.13 -3.82 9.33
CA TRP A 179 2.87 -2.85 8.26
C TRP A 179 3.91 -1.72 8.20
N THR A 180 5.01 -1.84 8.96
CA THR A 180 6.12 -0.88 9.01
C THR A 180 7.47 -1.58 9.25
N PRO A 181 7.86 -2.56 8.40
CA PRO A 181 9.01 -3.43 8.67
C PRO A 181 10.38 -2.75 8.47
N ASP A 182 10.39 -1.52 7.93
CA ASP A 182 11.57 -0.65 7.84
C ASP A 182 11.67 0.37 8.98
N GLY A 183 10.69 0.40 9.90
CA GLY A 183 10.73 1.26 11.08
C GLY A 183 11.94 0.97 11.97
N GLN A 184 12.59 2.01 12.47
CA GLN A 184 13.81 1.93 13.29
C GLN A 184 13.53 2.17 14.77
N GLN A 185 12.34 2.67 15.13
CA GLN A 185 11.92 2.82 16.52
C GLN A 185 11.38 1.49 17.07
N PRO A 186 11.64 1.15 18.34
CA PRO A 186 11.01 0.00 19.00
C PRO A 186 9.47 0.02 18.87
N ALA A 187 8.85 -1.16 18.80
CA ALA A 187 7.39 -1.29 18.68
C ALA A 187 6.62 -0.63 19.84
N ASN A 188 7.26 -0.45 20.99
CA ASN A 188 6.74 0.21 22.19
C ASN A 188 7.30 1.63 22.42
N ALA A 189 7.96 2.24 21.43
CA ALA A 189 8.57 3.56 21.60
C ALA A 189 7.53 4.62 21.99
N PRO A 190 7.78 5.44 23.02
CA PRO A 190 6.86 6.52 23.40
C PRO A 190 6.84 7.57 22.28
N GLY A 191 5.66 8.07 21.97
CA GLY A 191 5.45 9.14 20.99
C GLY A 191 4.07 9.75 21.19
N ALA A 192 3.89 11.00 20.76
CA ALA A 192 2.65 11.71 20.99
C ALA A 192 1.51 11.20 20.09
N PRO A 193 0.24 11.28 20.56
CA PRO A 193 -0.90 10.77 19.82
C PRO A 193 -1.31 11.68 18.65
N VAL A 194 -1.99 11.08 17.67
CA VAL A 194 -2.86 11.84 16.75
C VAL A 194 -4.26 11.85 17.35
N ASN A 195 -4.79 13.03 17.65
CA ASN A 195 -6.15 13.21 18.16
C ASN A 195 -7.10 13.51 17.00
N VAL A 196 -8.38 13.14 17.15
CA VAL A 196 -9.41 13.40 16.13
C VAL A 196 -10.66 13.92 16.82
N VAL A 197 -11.21 15.02 16.30
CA VAL A 197 -12.44 15.66 16.76
C VAL A 197 -13.34 15.93 15.56
N PHE A 198 -14.61 15.57 15.68
CA PHE A 198 -15.66 15.95 14.74
C PHE A 198 -16.57 16.96 15.43
N GLU A 199 -16.51 18.22 14.99
CA GLU A 199 -17.47 19.24 15.43
C GLU A 199 -18.84 18.99 14.76
N PRO A 200 -19.96 19.31 15.44
CA PRO A 200 -21.30 19.24 14.87
C PRO A 200 -21.44 20.12 13.62
N SER A 201 -22.12 19.62 12.60
CA SER A 201 -22.34 20.35 11.34
C SER A 201 -23.79 20.79 11.17
N LYS A 202 -23.98 21.92 10.48
CA LYS A 202 -25.28 22.38 10.00
C LYS A 202 -25.68 21.73 8.67
N ARG A 203 -24.79 20.95 8.04
CA ARG A 203 -24.96 20.37 6.70
C ARG A 203 -25.06 18.85 6.71
N LYS A 204 -25.71 18.28 5.70
CA LYS A 204 -25.91 16.83 5.58
C LYS A 204 -24.59 16.06 5.51
N ILE A 205 -23.61 16.58 4.77
CA ILE A 205 -22.31 15.91 4.61
C ILE A 205 -21.49 15.98 5.90
N GLY A 206 -21.39 17.14 6.54
CA GLY A 206 -20.71 17.21 7.83
C GLY A 206 -21.37 16.34 8.90
N ASN A 207 -22.70 16.21 8.89
CA ASN A 207 -23.41 15.29 9.77
C ASN A 207 -23.22 13.80 9.39
N LEU A 208 -23.03 13.46 8.12
CA LEU A 208 -22.61 12.10 7.71
C LEU A 208 -21.24 11.76 8.31
N PHE A 209 -20.28 12.68 8.23
CA PHE A 209 -18.96 12.49 8.81
C PHE A 209 -19.01 12.41 10.35
N ALA A 210 -19.60 13.41 11.01
CA ALA A 210 -19.66 13.48 12.47
C ALA A 210 -20.45 12.35 13.14
N ASN A 211 -21.58 11.92 12.55
CA ASN A 211 -22.52 11.00 13.21
C ASN A 211 -22.49 9.57 12.66
N ASN A 212 -21.96 9.32 11.45
CA ASN A 212 -22.01 8.00 10.82
C ASN A 212 -20.64 7.42 10.44
N LEU A 213 -19.62 8.25 10.21
CA LEU A 213 -18.28 7.80 9.80
C LEU A 213 -17.18 8.09 10.83
N SER A 214 -17.48 8.89 11.86
CA SER A 214 -16.51 9.43 12.82
C SER A 214 -15.71 8.37 13.55
N ASP A 215 -16.33 7.28 14.04
CA ASP A 215 -15.63 6.18 14.71
C ASP A 215 -14.61 5.49 13.79
N ALA A 216 -15.04 5.12 12.58
CA ALA A 216 -14.20 4.42 11.61
C ALA A 216 -13.02 5.28 11.12
N ILE A 217 -13.27 6.58 10.87
CA ILE A 217 -12.24 7.53 10.47
C ILE A 217 -11.29 7.82 11.65
N THR A 218 -11.83 8.03 12.86
CA THR A 218 -11.04 8.23 14.08
C THR A 218 -10.11 7.07 14.35
N ALA A 219 -10.59 5.82 14.21
CA ALA A 219 -9.77 4.63 14.37
C ALA A 219 -8.61 4.62 13.36
N ASN A 220 -8.89 4.83 12.07
CA ASN A 220 -7.86 4.83 11.02
C ASN A 220 -6.82 5.96 11.22
N ILE A 221 -7.25 7.18 11.52
CA ILE A 221 -6.33 8.31 11.73
C ILE A 221 -5.48 8.11 13.00
N LYS A 222 -6.05 7.55 14.08
CA LYS A 222 -5.30 7.25 15.31
C LYS A 222 -4.20 6.20 15.11
N LEU A 223 -4.33 5.30 14.13
CA LEU A 223 -3.24 4.37 13.78
C LEU A 223 -1.97 5.12 13.36
N LEU A 224 -2.06 6.30 12.76
CA LEU A 224 -0.88 7.08 12.36
C LEU A 224 -0.04 7.53 13.58
N GLY A 225 -0.67 7.84 14.72
CA GLY A 225 0.04 8.10 15.98
C GLY A 225 0.63 6.83 16.62
N GLN A 226 0.10 5.65 16.28
CA GLN A 226 0.67 4.36 16.67
C GLN A 226 1.83 3.95 15.74
N THR A 227 1.80 4.39 14.48
CA THR A 227 2.87 4.20 13.50
C THR A 227 4.07 5.11 13.75
N TYR A 228 3.84 6.42 13.86
CA TYR A 228 4.91 7.42 13.95
C TYR A 228 5.19 7.84 15.40
N VAL A 229 6.47 8.06 15.72
CA VAL A 229 6.95 8.64 16.97
C VAL A 229 6.97 10.16 16.80
N LEU A 230 5.79 10.77 16.97
CA LEU A 230 5.61 12.22 16.88
C LEU A 230 6.17 12.92 18.14
N PRO A 231 6.84 14.08 18.02
CA PRO A 231 7.41 14.80 19.16
C PRO A 231 6.34 15.50 20.02
N ARG A 232 5.19 15.84 19.44
CA ARG A 232 4.04 16.47 20.12
C ARG A 232 2.72 16.02 19.48
N PRO A 233 1.57 16.20 20.15
CA PRO A 233 0.29 15.73 19.61
C PRO A 233 -0.11 16.48 18.35
N VAL A 234 -0.58 15.75 17.34
CA VAL A 234 -1.20 16.33 16.14
C VAL A 234 -2.72 16.19 16.28
N ASN A 235 -3.45 17.29 16.22
CA ASN A 235 -4.91 17.31 16.35
C ASN A 235 -5.55 17.39 14.96
N VAL A 236 -6.55 16.55 14.68
CA VAL A 236 -7.30 16.58 13.41
C VAL A 236 -8.73 16.98 13.72
N VAL A 237 -9.14 18.16 13.23
CA VAL A 237 -10.44 18.77 13.54
C VAL A 237 -11.29 18.87 12.29
N PHE A 238 -12.39 18.12 12.25
CA PHE A 238 -13.40 18.18 11.20
C PHE A 238 -14.51 19.15 11.60
N LYS A 239 -14.80 20.17 10.78
CA LYS A 239 -15.81 21.21 11.10
C LYS A 239 -16.41 21.91 9.88
N ASP A 240 -17.50 22.64 10.11
CA ASP A 240 -18.01 23.65 9.16
C ASP A 240 -17.06 24.86 9.22
N CYS A 241 -16.35 25.17 8.14
CA CYS A 241 -15.42 26.29 8.08
C CYS A 241 -16.00 27.51 7.37
N GLY A 242 -17.00 27.31 6.49
CA GLY A 242 -17.50 28.35 5.60
C GLY A 242 -16.53 28.71 4.45
N GLN A 243 -15.52 27.88 4.21
CA GLN A 243 -14.55 28.02 3.12
C GLN A 243 -14.18 26.64 2.56
N LEU A 244 -13.90 26.58 1.25
CA LEU A 244 -13.52 25.37 0.54
C LEU A 244 -12.02 25.10 0.71
N ASN A 245 -11.59 24.71 1.92
CA ASN A 245 -10.18 24.47 2.21
C ASN A 245 -9.93 23.29 3.16
N ALA A 246 -8.69 22.83 3.24
CA ALA A 246 -8.12 22.12 4.38
C ALA A 246 -6.72 22.71 4.62
N TRP A 247 -6.18 22.57 5.83
CA TRP A 247 -4.81 23.01 6.09
C TRP A 247 -4.22 22.40 7.37
N TYR A 248 -2.94 22.08 7.33
CA TYR A 248 -2.08 21.93 8.50
C TYR A 248 -1.63 23.30 9.03
N SER A 249 -1.61 23.46 10.36
CA SER A 249 -1.18 24.66 11.07
C SER A 249 0.08 24.36 11.90
N PRO A 250 1.29 24.67 11.40
CA PRO A 250 2.55 24.31 12.07
C PRO A 250 2.67 24.85 13.49
N ARG A 251 2.14 26.04 13.80
CA ARG A 251 2.19 26.58 15.17
C ARG A 251 1.32 25.82 16.15
N GLU A 252 0.17 25.32 15.69
CA GLU A 252 -0.84 24.68 16.55
C GLU A 252 -0.65 23.16 16.62
N GLY A 253 0.02 22.55 15.63
CA GLY A 253 0.06 21.08 15.51
C GLY A 253 -1.33 20.54 15.18
N SER A 254 -2.05 21.23 14.28
CA SER A 254 -3.45 20.95 14.00
C SER A 254 -3.74 20.92 12.50
N ILE A 255 -4.44 19.89 12.05
CA ILE A 255 -5.01 19.76 10.71
C ILE A 255 -6.48 20.13 10.80
N THR A 256 -6.93 21.12 10.02
CA THR A 256 -8.34 21.45 9.87
C THR A 256 -8.90 20.83 8.60
N MET A 257 -9.94 20.03 8.75
CA MET A 257 -10.67 19.37 7.65
C MET A 257 -12.05 20.00 7.51
N CYS A 258 -12.26 20.86 6.50
CA CYS A 258 -13.56 21.51 6.32
C CYS A 258 -14.56 20.59 5.61
N TYR A 259 -15.73 20.37 6.21
CA TYR A 259 -16.81 19.63 5.57
C TYR A 259 -17.26 20.29 4.26
N ASP A 260 -17.15 21.62 4.16
CA ASP A 260 -17.48 22.40 2.97
C ASP A 260 -16.69 21.96 1.72
N LEU A 261 -15.38 21.68 1.87
CA LEU A 261 -14.51 21.22 0.78
C LEU A 261 -14.92 19.81 0.31
N ILE A 262 -15.15 18.89 1.25
CA ILE A 262 -15.55 17.51 0.96
C ILE A 262 -16.94 17.49 0.28
N GLU A 263 -17.89 18.30 0.76
CA GLU A 263 -19.21 18.45 0.13
C GLU A 263 -19.09 19.01 -1.29
N ASN A 264 -18.26 20.05 -1.51
CA ASN A 264 -18.09 20.66 -2.82
C ASN A 264 -17.54 19.69 -3.87
N ILE A 265 -16.48 18.93 -3.51
CA ILE A 265 -15.88 17.93 -4.40
C ILE A 265 -16.87 16.78 -4.67
N ALA A 266 -17.61 16.34 -3.65
CA ALA A 266 -18.65 15.33 -3.80
C ALA A 266 -19.79 15.78 -4.73
N VAL A 267 -20.23 17.04 -4.65
CA VAL A 267 -21.21 17.63 -5.58
C VAL A 267 -20.63 17.66 -6.99
N MET A 268 -19.41 18.17 -7.18
CA MET A 268 -18.75 18.23 -8.49
C MET A 268 -18.67 16.85 -9.18
N ILE A 269 -18.26 15.82 -8.45
CA ILE A 269 -18.19 14.45 -8.98
C ILE A 269 -19.57 13.94 -9.36
N SER A 270 -20.59 14.17 -8.53
CA SER A 270 -21.97 13.74 -8.79
C SER A 270 -22.58 14.45 -10.01
N ASP A 271 -22.44 15.77 -10.11
CA ASP A 271 -22.93 16.56 -11.23
C ASP A 271 -22.30 16.10 -12.56
N ILE A 272 -21.01 15.74 -12.55
CA ILE A 272 -20.28 15.26 -13.74
C ILE A 272 -20.63 13.81 -14.10
N GLU A 273 -20.63 12.88 -13.15
CA GLU A 273 -20.86 11.44 -13.43
C GLU A 273 -22.33 11.09 -13.65
N MET A 274 -23.25 11.78 -12.96
CA MET A 274 -24.67 11.44 -12.92
C MET A 274 -25.56 12.42 -13.71
N GLY A 275 -25.00 13.52 -14.22
CA GLY A 275 -25.77 14.58 -14.88
C GLY A 275 -26.74 15.30 -13.94
N THR A 276 -26.43 15.32 -12.64
CA THR A 276 -27.22 16.03 -11.62
C THR A 276 -26.95 17.54 -11.66
N VAL A 277 -27.84 18.30 -11.02
CA VAL A 277 -27.68 19.75 -10.82
C VAL A 277 -27.67 19.98 -9.31
N GLY A 278 -26.48 20.12 -8.73
CA GLY A 278 -26.32 20.25 -7.28
C GLY A 278 -26.48 18.92 -6.52
N GLY A 279 -26.18 17.77 -7.15
CA GLY A 279 -26.04 16.48 -6.46
C GLY A 279 -27.33 15.71 -6.11
N GLU A 280 -28.51 16.09 -6.61
CA GLU A 280 -29.77 15.36 -6.36
C GLU A 280 -30.18 14.43 -7.51
N VAL A 281 -30.51 13.16 -7.21
CA VAL A 281 -30.88 12.09 -8.18
C VAL A 281 -32.30 11.59 -7.94
N VAL A 282 -33.08 11.37 -9.02
CA VAL A 282 -34.41 10.74 -8.99
C VAL A 282 -34.31 9.22 -8.79
N ALA A 283 -35.13 8.65 -7.90
CA ALA A 283 -34.89 7.33 -7.31
C ALA A 283 -35.39 6.11 -8.12
N SER A 284 -34.65 4.99 -8.02
CA SER A 284 -35.18 3.63 -8.18
C SER A 284 -34.46 2.63 -7.24
N LYS A 285 -34.94 1.38 -7.16
CA LYS A 285 -34.96 0.57 -5.92
C LYS A 285 -33.84 -0.49 -5.77
N GLU A 286 -33.71 -0.93 -4.50
CA GLU A 286 -32.75 -1.88 -3.93
C GLU A 286 -32.82 -3.34 -4.41
N GLY A 287 -31.73 -4.07 -4.14
CA GLY A 287 -31.74 -5.46 -3.71
C GLY A 287 -30.47 -5.79 -2.91
N ALA A 288 -30.57 -6.46 -1.75
CA ALA A 288 -29.44 -6.82 -0.88
C ALA A 288 -29.38 -8.34 -0.62
N ALA A 289 -28.23 -8.84 -0.18
CA ALA A 289 -27.88 -10.27 -0.13
C ALA A 289 -27.78 -10.84 1.33
N PRO A 290 -26.92 -11.82 1.70
CA PRO A 290 -27.40 -13.17 2.06
C PRO A 290 -26.87 -13.73 3.42
N ALA A 291 -27.02 -15.07 3.60
CA ALA A 291 -26.12 -16.01 4.33
C ALA A 291 -26.55 -16.62 5.69
N ALA A 292 -26.07 -17.87 5.94
CA ALA A 292 -25.88 -18.52 7.25
C ALA A 292 -24.87 -19.73 7.12
N PRO A 293 -24.17 -20.18 8.19
CA PRO A 293 -22.90 -20.93 8.07
C PRO A 293 -22.86 -22.38 8.66
N ARG A 294 -21.73 -23.10 8.51
CA ARG A 294 -21.37 -24.37 9.22
C ARG A 294 -19.86 -24.51 9.54
N GLN A 295 -19.51 -25.41 10.47
CA GLN A 295 -18.28 -25.45 11.29
C GLN A 295 -17.16 -26.45 10.87
N GLN A 296 -16.00 -26.36 11.55
CA GLN A 296 -14.80 -27.25 11.49
C GLN A 296 -14.71 -28.25 12.67
N PRO A 297 -13.80 -29.26 12.60
CA PRO A 297 -13.11 -29.86 13.76
C PRO A 297 -11.55 -29.77 13.68
N ALA A 298 -10.84 -30.25 14.72
CA ALA A 298 -9.45 -29.84 15.09
C ALA A 298 -8.39 -31.00 15.18
N PRO A 299 -7.29 -31.01 16.00
CA PRO A 299 -5.91 -31.29 15.51
C PRO A 299 -5.15 -32.49 16.17
N GLY A 300 -3.87 -32.71 15.83
CA GLY A 300 -2.99 -33.77 16.40
C GLY A 300 -1.47 -33.43 16.50
N GLN A 301 -0.70 -34.25 17.25
CA GLN A 301 0.70 -34.05 17.71
C GLN A 301 1.66 -35.17 17.22
N GLY A 302 3.00 -35.17 17.34
CA GLY A 302 4.01 -34.19 17.83
C GLY A 302 5.34 -34.86 18.30
N MET A 303 6.44 -34.08 18.47
CA MET A 303 7.76 -34.44 19.07
C MET A 303 8.71 -35.42 18.30
N PRO A 304 10.04 -35.50 18.61
CA PRO A 304 11.03 -34.48 19.01
C PRO A 304 12.34 -34.51 18.15
N ALA A 305 13.36 -33.69 18.49
CA ALA A 305 14.61 -33.48 17.74
C ALA A 305 15.90 -33.83 18.55
N LEU A 306 17.09 -33.80 17.91
CA LEU A 306 18.47 -33.73 18.48
C LEU A 306 19.52 -33.70 17.33
N PRO A 307 20.80 -33.29 17.54
CA PRO A 307 21.33 -32.00 17.98
C PRO A 307 22.11 -31.25 16.86
N SER A 308 22.57 -30.02 17.13
CA SER A 308 23.10 -29.06 16.14
C SER A 308 24.62 -28.79 16.23
N GLY A 309 25.20 -28.41 15.08
CA GLY A 309 26.56 -27.85 14.94
C GLY A 309 26.55 -26.42 14.36
N ALA A 310 26.21 -25.44 15.19
CA ALA A 310 26.57 -24.02 15.08
C ALA A 310 26.40 -23.23 13.74
N PHE A 311 25.16 -23.10 13.23
CA PHE A 311 24.68 -21.85 12.63
C PHE A 311 23.17 -21.71 12.93
N ASP A 312 22.76 -20.71 13.72
CA ASP A 312 21.36 -20.54 14.15
C ASP A 312 20.54 -19.75 13.13
N GLU A 313 20.11 -20.43 12.07
CA GLU A 313 19.28 -19.87 10.99
C GLU A 313 17.92 -19.34 11.45
N LEU A 314 17.43 -19.78 12.62
CA LEU A 314 16.11 -19.46 13.15
C LEU A 314 16.14 -18.38 14.24
N LYS A 315 17.34 -17.87 14.59
CA LYS A 315 17.54 -16.80 15.57
C LYS A 315 16.57 -15.64 15.36
N ASP A 316 15.80 -15.31 16.40
CA ASP A 316 14.96 -14.12 16.40
C ASP A 316 15.82 -12.86 16.47
N SER A 317 15.50 -11.88 15.63
CA SER A 317 16.16 -10.57 15.57
C SER A 317 15.20 -9.43 15.95
N GLY A 318 14.00 -9.74 16.46
CA GLY A 318 12.97 -8.77 16.83
C GLY A 318 12.23 -8.14 15.66
N VAL A 319 12.46 -8.60 14.43
CA VAL A 319 11.77 -8.10 13.23
C VAL A 319 10.46 -8.89 13.06
N PRO A 320 9.29 -8.23 13.12
CA PRO A 320 8.01 -8.91 12.97
C PRO A 320 7.83 -9.45 11.55
N PRO A 321 7.17 -10.61 11.37
CA PRO A 321 6.73 -11.05 10.05
C PRO A 321 5.87 -9.96 9.39
N THR A 322 6.06 -9.76 8.09
CA THR A 322 5.41 -8.68 7.34
C THR A 322 4.73 -9.20 6.07
N SER A 323 3.59 -8.60 5.75
CA SER A 323 2.91 -8.79 4.47
C SER A 323 3.34 -7.76 3.41
N MET A 324 4.25 -6.84 3.76
CA MET A 324 4.82 -5.85 2.85
C MET A 324 6.21 -6.24 2.35
N LEU A 325 6.57 -5.73 1.17
CA LEU A 325 7.92 -5.86 0.64
C LEU A 325 8.88 -4.88 1.35
N PHE A 326 10.07 -5.37 1.72
CA PHE A 326 11.18 -4.55 2.22
C PHE A 326 11.73 -3.66 1.11
N SER A 327 12.06 -2.41 1.45
CA SER A 327 12.59 -1.45 0.48
C SER A 327 14.09 -1.69 0.16
N SER A 328 14.53 -1.24 -1.02
CA SER A 328 15.96 -1.24 -1.39
C SER A 328 16.77 -0.44 -0.34
N PRO A 329 17.92 -0.93 0.16
CA PRO A 329 18.85 -1.88 -0.47
C PRO A 329 18.66 -3.37 -0.12
N TYR A 330 17.51 -3.76 0.46
CA TYR A 330 17.24 -5.16 0.85
C TYR A 330 18.24 -5.76 1.85
N ARG A 331 18.92 -4.92 2.64
CA ARG A 331 19.86 -5.34 3.68
C ARG A 331 19.35 -4.97 5.06
N GLY A 332 19.61 -5.85 6.02
CA GLY A 332 19.24 -5.70 7.43
C GLY A 332 18.51 -6.93 7.96
N ALA A 333 18.31 -7.00 9.27
CA ALA A 333 17.69 -8.15 9.92
C ALA A 333 16.35 -8.53 9.26
N THR A 334 16.12 -9.84 9.16
CA THR A 334 14.90 -10.45 8.60
C THR A 334 14.07 -11.13 9.70
N PRO A 335 12.75 -11.29 9.51
CA PRO A 335 11.89 -12.01 10.44
C PRO A 335 12.30 -13.48 10.63
N ASN A 336 11.92 -14.11 11.73
CA ASN A 336 12.09 -15.55 11.96
C ASN A 336 10.86 -16.41 11.55
N LYS A 337 9.83 -15.78 10.98
CA LYS A 337 8.64 -16.40 10.39
C LYS A 337 8.25 -15.63 9.14
N HIS A 338 7.52 -16.25 8.22
CA HIS A 338 7.10 -15.64 6.97
C HIS A 338 5.58 -15.77 6.81
N THR A 339 4.92 -14.74 6.27
CA THR A 339 3.45 -14.63 6.21
C THR A 339 2.81 -15.47 5.10
N ARG A 340 3.56 -15.79 4.04
CA ARG A 340 3.07 -16.48 2.83
C ARG A 340 3.92 -17.67 2.35
N ALA A 341 4.88 -18.16 3.16
CA ALA A 341 5.83 -19.19 2.75
C ALA A 341 6.32 -19.99 3.96
N GLU A 342 6.75 -21.23 3.75
CA GLU A 342 7.33 -22.09 4.78
C GLU A 342 8.84 -21.80 4.94
N ILE A 343 9.34 -21.62 6.16
CA ILE A 343 10.78 -21.47 6.40
C ILE A 343 11.44 -22.84 6.42
N VAL A 344 12.60 -22.94 5.77
CA VAL A 344 13.45 -24.13 5.74
C VAL A 344 14.86 -23.82 6.22
N THR A 345 15.47 -24.75 6.94
CA THR A 345 16.89 -24.69 7.32
C THR A 345 17.78 -25.34 6.26
N THR A 346 19.10 -25.20 6.37
CA THR A 346 20.07 -25.88 5.50
C THR A 346 19.85 -27.39 5.49
N GLY A 347 19.62 -27.98 6.68
CA GLY A 347 19.36 -29.41 6.83
C GLY A 347 18.05 -29.86 6.18
N ASP A 348 17.03 -29.01 6.15
CA ASP A 348 15.75 -29.32 5.49
C ASP A 348 15.85 -29.16 3.97
N LEU A 349 16.55 -28.12 3.50
CA LEU A 349 16.82 -27.91 2.08
C LEU A 349 17.58 -29.09 1.47
N VAL A 350 18.62 -29.60 2.14
CA VAL A 350 19.35 -30.80 1.70
C VAL A 350 18.42 -32.03 1.61
N LYS A 351 17.50 -32.24 2.57
CA LYS A 351 16.50 -33.31 2.49
C LYS A 351 15.55 -33.11 1.30
N MET A 352 15.12 -31.88 1.03
CA MET A 352 14.23 -31.56 -0.10
C MET A 352 14.91 -31.84 -1.44
N ILE A 353 16.16 -31.42 -1.64
CA ILE A 353 16.96 -31.65 -2.86
C ILE A 353 17.18 -33.15 -3.13
N ASN A 354 17.35 -33.94 -2.06
CA ASN A 354 17.50 -35.39 -2.18
C ASN A 354 16.18 -36.09 -2.47
N LYS A 355 15.05 -35.57 -1.97
CA LYS A 355 13.71 -36.16 -2.11
C LYS A 355 13.02 -35.82 -3.44
N ASP A 356 13.12 -34.58 -3.91
CA ASP A 356 12.42 -34.11 -5.12
C ASP A 356 13.40 -33.48 -6.12
N LYS A 357 13.51 -34.13 -7.29
CA LYS A 357 14.33 -33.64 -8.42
C LYS A 357 13.68 -32.49 -9.20
N ASN A 358 12.44 -32.13 -8.87
CA ASN A 358 11.70 -31.01 -9.44
C ASN A 358 11.76 -29.73 -8.58
N ILE A 359 12.50 -29.75 -7.47
CA ILE A 359 12.67 -28.57 -6.63
C ILE A 359 13.27 -27.42 -7.45
N LEU A 360 12.65 -26.24 -7.37
CA LEU A 360 13.14 -25.04 -8.02
C LEU A 360 13.77 -24.14 -6.96
N ILE A 361 15.09 -24.00 -7.00
CA ILE A 361 15.81 -23.10 -6.09
C ILE A 361 16.13 -21.80 -6.83
N ILE A 362 15.77 -20.67 -6.23
CA ILE A 362 15.87 -19.33 -6.82
C ILE A 362 16.78 -18.47 -5.93
N ASP A 363 17.87 -18.00 -6.51
CA ASP A 363 18.86 -17.14 -5.85
C ASP A 363 18.62 -15.67 -6.17
N THR A 364 18.40 -14.89 -5.12
CA THR A 364 18.18 -13.44 -5.19
C THR A 364 19.40 -12.61 -4.76
N SER A 365 20.46 -13.26 -4.29
CA SER A 365 21.58 -12.64 -3.55
C SER A 365 22.44 -11.65 -4.35
N GLY A 366 22.48 -11.80 -5.67
CA GLY A 366 23.39 -11.09 -6.56
C GLY A 366 24.88 -11.46 -6.39
N LEU A 367 25.19 -12.55 -5.69
CA LEU A 367 26.56 -13.02 -5.46
C LEU A 367 27.17 -13.66 -6.73
N ARG A 368 28.48 -13.90 -6.71
CA ARG A 368 29.21 -14.53 -7.84
C ARG A 368 29.04 -16.05 -7.88
N ASP A 369 28.89 -16.66 -6.71
CA ASP A 369 28.73 -18.10 -6.51
C ASP A 369 27.41 -18.38 -5.78
N THR A 370 26.80 -19.52 -6.09
CA THR A 370 25.47 -19.93 -5.61
C THR A 370 25.40 -21.43 -5.35
N LEU A 371 24.22 -21.94 -4.96
CA LEU A 371 23.94 -23.38 -4.85
C LEU A 371 24.02 -24.04 -6.26
N PRO A 372 24.62 -25.23 -6.42
CA PRO A 372 24.88 -25.83 -7.75
C PRO A 372 23.68 -26.05 -8.68
N ILE A 373 22.46 -26.09 -8.13
CA ILE A 373 21.20 -26.25 -8.87
C ILE A 373 20.27 -25.02 -8.78
N ALA A 374 20.74 -23.90 -8.22
CA ALA A 374 19.96 -22.68 -8.10
C ALA A 374 19.97 -21.87 -9.40
N TYR A 375 18.85 -21.16 -9.62
CA TYR A 375 18.65 -20.25 -10.74
C TYR A 375 18.75 -18.81 -10.23
N PRO A 376 19.66 -17.97 -10.78
CA PRO A 376 19.74 -16.57 -10.39
C PRO A 376 18.54 -15.80 -10.93
N LEU A 377 17.84 -15.10 -10.05
CA LEU A 377 16.72 -14.21 -10.38
C LEU A 377 16.64 -13.06 -9.36
N ALA A 378 17.71 -12.26 -9.29
CA ALA A 378 17.84 -11.13 -8.36
C ALA A 378 16.60 -10.23 -8.33
N ASP A 379 16.06 -9.90 -9.51
CA ASP A 379 14.91 -9.00 -9.65
C ASP A 379 13.65 -9.51 -8.95
N ALA A 380 13.48 -10.82 -8.74
CA ALA A 380 12.33 -11.37 -8.01
C ALA A 380 12.25 -10.90 -6.56
N GLY A 381 13.36 -10.46 -5.97
CA GLY A 381 13.42 -9.88 -4.62
C GLY A 381 13.13 -8.38 -4.56
N SER A 382 12.83 -7.72 -5.69
CA SER A 382 12.67 -6.27 -5.74
C SER A 382 11.47 -5.76 -4.95
N ASP A 383 11.62 -4.53 -4.42
CA ASP A 383 10.51 -3.75 -3.88
C ASP A 383 9.49 -3.36 -4.95
N GLY A 384 8.50 -2.57 -4.55
CA GLY A 384 7.28 -2.32 -5.31
C GLY A 384 6.07 -2.79 -4.54
N SER A 385 5.25 -3.62 -5.16
CA SER A 385 4.03 -4.16 -4.56
C SER A 385 3.81 -5.63 -4.94
N VAL A 386 3.04 -6.37 -4.17
CA VAL A 386 2.61 -7.73 -4.55
C VAL A 386 1.46 -7.73 -5.58
N ALA A 387 1.21 -6.59 -6.24
CA ALA A 387 0.21 -6.36 -7.28
C ALA A 387 0.78 -5.57 -8.48
N ASP A 388 2.11 -5.42 -8.58
CA ASP A 388 2.80 -4.67 -9.63
C ASP A 388 3.06 -5.52 -10.90
N SER A 389 3.71 -4.92 -11.90
CA SER A 389 4.05 -5.61 -13.16
C SER A 389 5.05 -6.76 -12.98
N LEU A 390 5.92 -6.69 -11.98
CA LEU A 390 6.87 -7.77 -11.66
C LEU A 390 6.13 -9.00 -11.13
N GLN A 391 5.01 -8.82 -10.43
CA GLN A 391 4.17 -9.92 -9.96
C GLN A 391 3.72 -10.86 -11.08
N SER A 392 3.21 -10.30 -12.18
CA SER A 392 2.78 -11.07 -13.36
C SER A 392 3.96 -11.71 -14.10
N ALA A 393 5.10 -11.01 -14.18
CA ALA A 393 6.32 -11.54 -14.80
C ALA A 393 6.90 -12.73 -14.03
N LEU A 394 6.91 -12.66 -12.70
CA LEU A 394 7.32 -13.75 -11.81
C LEU A 394 6.39 -14.96 -11.96
N ASP A 395 5.06 -14.75 -11.98
CA ASP A 395 4.12 -15.86 -12.15
C ASP A 395 4.34 -16.59 -13.49
N ALA A 396 4.48 -15.85 -14.59
CA ALA A 396 4.75 -16.43 -15.91
C ALA A 396 6.10 -17.17 -15.95
N TRP A 397 7.14 -16.64 -15.31
CA TRP A 397 8.45 -17.30 -15.19
C TRP A 397 8.36 -18.60 -14.38
N LEU A 398 7.64 -18.59 -13.25
CA LEU A 398 7.42 -19.77 -12.43
C LEU A 398 6.58 -20.83 -13.16
N GLN A 399 5.51 -20.44 -13.86
CA GLN A 399 4.73 -21.34 -14.71
C GLN A 399 5.62 -22.03 -15.76
N LYS A 400 6.46 -21.27 -16.47
CA LYS A 400 7.39 -21.80 -17.49
C LYS A 400 8.38 -22.80 -16.91
N ASN A 401 8.98 -22.50 -15.74
CA ASN A 401 10.04 -23.34 -15.17
C ASN A 401 9.54 -24.53 -14.33
N THR A 402 8.28 -24.54 -13.89
CA THR A 402 7.66 -25.68 -13.16
C THR A 402 6.83 -26.61 -14.05
N GLY A 403 6.56 -26.22 -15.30
CA GLY A 403 5.58 -26.86 -16.17
C GLY A 403 4.13 -26.62 -15.71
N GLY A 404 3.86 -25.49 -15.05
CA GLY A 404 2.56 -25.11 -14.50
C GLY A 404 2.17 -25.79 -13.17
N ARG A 405 3.05 -26.62 -12.59
CA ARG A 405 2.80 -27.33 -11.33
C ARG A 405 2.87 -26.42 -10.11
N ARG A 406 1.72 -25.89 -9.68
CA ARG A 406 1.56 -25.01 -8.50
C ARG A 406 2.02 -25.66 -7.17
N ASP A 407 2.05 -26.99 -7.12
CA ASP A 407 2.48 -27.82 -5.98
C ASP A 407 3.99 -28.09 -5.93
N ALA A 408 4.72 -27.76 -6.99
CA ALA A 408 6.18 -27.90 -7.04
C ALA A 408 6.84 -27.03 -5.94
N PRO A 409 7.78 -27.56 -5.16
CA PRO A 409 8.43 -26.81 -4.10
C PRO A 409 9.40 -25.77 -4.69
N ILE A 410 9.12 -24.50 -4.43
CA ILE A 410 9.96 -23.37 -4.89
C ILE A 410 10.66 -22.75 -3.67
N VAL A 411 11.99 -22.85 -3.61
CA VAL A 411 12.81 -22.32 -2.51
C VAL A 411 13.48 -21.03 -2.95
N PHE A 412 13.20 -19.94 -2.23
CA PHE A 412 13.89 -18.66 -2.39
C PHE A 412 15.02 -18.53 -1.38
N MET A 413 16.18 -18.11 -1.85
CA MET A 413 17.38 -17.91 -1.04
C MET A 413 18.07 -16.59 -1.42
N GLY A 414 18.88 -16.09 -0.49
CA GLY A 414 19.66 -14.87 -0.64
C GLY A 414 21.07 -15.03 -0.06
N ALA A 415 21.76 -13.93 0.17
CA ALA A 415 23.12 -13.98 0.73
C ALA A 415 23.15 -14.63 2.12
N GLY A 416 22.17 -14.32 2.98
CA GLY A 416 22.08 -14.88 4.33
C GLY A 416 20.95 -14.25 5.14
N MET A 417 21.05 -14.34 6.48
CA MET A 417 19.97 -13.93 7.39
C MET A 417 19.64 -12.41 7.36
N ASN A 418 20.52 -11.61 6.76
CA ASN A 418 20.34 -10.16 6.56
C ASN A 418 19.94 -9.79 5.11
N ASP A 419 19.54 -10.77 4.31
CA ASP A 419 19.08 -10.60 2.92
C ASP A 419 17.55 -10.57 2.85
N ARG A 420 17.00 -9.38 2.65
CA ARG A 420 15.55 -9.15 2.58
C ARG A 420 14.98 -9.39 1.17
N SER A 421 15.82 -9.48 0.14
CA SER A 421 15.40 -9.80 -1.24
C SER A 421 14.84 -11.23 -1.33
N SER A 422 15.45 -12.18 -0.62
CA SER A 422 14.94 -13.55 -0.54
C SER A 422 13.56 -13.66 0.14
N TYR A 423 13.33 -12.85 1.18
CA TYR A 423 12.02 -12.72 1.84
C TYR A 423 10.98 -12.12 0.86
N ASN A 424 11.33 -11.01 0.18
CA ASN A 424 10.45 -10.38 -0.81
C ASN A 424 10.01 -11.35 -1.91
N ALA A 425 10.94 -12.15 -2.45
CA ALA A 425 10.64 -13.10 -3.51
C ALA A 425 9.73 -14.25 -3.04
N ALA A 426 9.95 -14.77 -1.84
CA ALA A 426 9.06 -15.75 -1.21
C ALA A 426 7.67 -15.17 -0.93
N LEU A 427 7.58 -13.91 -0.49
CA LEU A 427 6.32 -13.20 -0.27
C LEU A 427 5.55 -12.99 -1.58
N ARG A 428 6.23 -12.59 -2.66
CA ARG A 428 5.61 -12.47 -3.99
C ARG A 428 5.07 -13.81 -4.49
N ALA A 429 5.88 -14.87 -4.47
CA ALA A 429 5.45 -16.19 -4.94
C ALA A 429 4.32 -16.80 -4.09
N GLY A 430 4.41 -16.69 -2.76
CA GLY A 430 3.36 -17.14 -1.85
C GLY A 430 2.05 -16.37 -2.00
N THR A 431 2.12 -15.07 -2.33
CA THR A 431 0.91 -14.25 -2.63
C THR A 431 0.21 -14.69 -3.91
N LEU A 432 0.96 -15.21 -4.89
CA LEU A 432 0.42 -15.86 -6.10
C LEU A 432 -0.09 -17.29 -5.85
N GLY A 433 -0.06 -17.78 -4.61
CA GLY A 433 -0.51 -19.13 -4.25
C GLY A 433 0.44 -20.25 -4.70
N TRP A 434 1.71 -19.95 -4.99
CA TRP A 434 2.72 -21.00 -5.16
C TRP A 434 3.09 -21.62 -3.82
N ARG A 435 3.52 -22.88 -3.85
CA ARG A 435 4.15 -23.57 -2.72
C ARG A 435 5.56 -23.04 -2.45
N ALA A 436 5.62 -21.84 -1.91
CA ALA A 436 6.84 -21.09 -1.65
C ALA A 436 7.51 -21.49 -0.33
N TYR A 437 8.83 -21.60 -0.38
CA TYR A 437 9.73 -21.85 0.72
C TYR A 437 10.76 -20.73 0.82
N TRP A 438 11.13 -20.32 2.04
CA TRP A 438 12.18 -19.33 2.27
C TRP A 438 13.34 -19.94 3.04
N TYR A 439 14.50 -20.05 2.39
CA TYR A 439 15.75 -20.49 3.00
C TYR A 439 16.48 -19.28 3.59
N ARG A 440 16.12 -18.95 4.83
CA ARG A 440 16.62 -17.76 5.56
C ARG A 440 18.14 -17.79 5.79
N GLY A 441 18.73 -18.96 5.94
CA GLY A 441 20.18 -19.12 6.14
C GLY A 441 21.03 -18.66 4.94
N GLY A 442 20.48 -18.76 3.72
CA GLY A 442 21.13 -18.29 2.48
C GLY A 442 22.50 -18.91 2.20
N MET A 443 23.29 -18.23 1.37
CA MET A 443 24.66 -18.65 1.04
C MET A 443 25.58 -18.72 2.27
N GLU A 444 25.42 -17.80 3.22
CA GLU A 444 26.16 -17.78 4.49
C GLU A 444 26.04 -19.11 5.25
N ALA A 445 24.80 -19.58 5.51
CA ALA A 445 24.58 -20.85 6.18
C ALA A 445 25.02 -22.05 5.34
N TRP A 446 24.79 -22.03 4.02
CA TRP A 446 25.19 -23.11 3.12
C TRP A 446 26.71 -23.34 3.14
N VAL A 447 27.49 -22.27 3.01
CA VAL A 447 28.96 -22.32 3.03
C VAL A 447 29.48 -22.64 4.45
N ALA A 448 28.85 -22.12 5.51
CA ALA A 448 29.21 -22.46 6.89
C ALA A 448 29.04 -23.96 7.20
N ASN A 449 28.11 -24.64 6.52
CA ASN A 449 27.93 -26.11 6.60
C ASN A 449 28.88 -26.89 5.67
N GLY A 450 29.83 -26.25 5.00
CA GLY A 450 30.81 -26.89 4.11
C GLY A 450 30.22 -27.46 2.82
N LEU A 451 29.03 -27.01 2.41
CA LEU A 451 28.34 -27.52 1.23
C LEU A 451 28.88 -26.90 -0.07
N PRO A 452 28.87 -27.65 -1.19
CA PRO A 452 29.48 -27.20 -2.44
C PRO A 452 28.75 -26.01 -3.05
N THR A 453 29.49 -25.07 -3.61
CA THR A 453 28.98 -23.94 -4.41
C THR A 453 29.32 -24.13 -5.88
N ALA A 454 28.69 -23.34 -6.75
CA ALA A 454 29.05 -23.22 -8.16
C ALA A 454 28.97 -21.75 -8.59
N PRO A 455 29.79 -21.31 -9.57
CA PRO A 455 29.64 -19.99 -10.18
C PRO A 455 28.24 -19.79 -10.74
N VAL A 456 27.66 -18.60 -10.52
CA VAL A 456 26.36 -18.23 -11.07
C VAL A 456 26.40 -18.31 -12.59
N LYS A 457 25.60 -19.21 -13.16
CA LYS A 457 25.42 -19.29 -14.61
C LYS A 457 24.60 -18.07 -15.04
N PRO A 458 25.04 -17.27 -16.03
CA PRO A 458 24.26 -16.14 -16.50
C PRO A 458 22.87 -16.63 -16.94
N ALA A 459 21.82 -15.92 -16.53
CA ALA A 459 20.47 -16.22 -16.95
C ALA A 459 20.42 -16.27 -18.48
N ALA A 460 19.90 -17.37 -19.03
CA ALA A 460 19.80 -17.54 -20.47
C ALA A 460 18.94 -16.41 -21.04
N LYS A 461 19.54 -15.56 -21.90
CA LYS A 461 18.82 -14.50 -22.61
C LYS A 461 17.70 -15.16 -23.42
N ASN A 462 16.46 -14.93 -23.00
CA ASN A 462 15.26 -15.15 -23.79
C ASN A 462 14.80 -13.77 -24.27
#